data_AF-A0A0N4Y2I0-F1
#
_entry.id   AF-A0A0N4Y2I0-F1
#
_cell.length_a   1.000
_cell.length_b   1.000
_cell.length_c   1.000
_cell.angle_alpha   90.00
_cell.angle_beta   90.00
_cell.angle_gamma   90.00
#
_symmetry.space_group_name_H-M   'P 1'
#
loop_
_entity.id
_entity.type
_entity.pdbx_description
1 polymer ?
#
loop_
_entity_poly.entity_id
_entity_poly.type
_entity_poly.pdbx_seq_one_letter_code
_entity_poly.pdbx_strand_id
1 'polypeptide(L)'
;MSANAILLSVLFYSFIRVAITEERQRCSAAEERKVNECLKPMLDYAAQLQAETGAVQFPLQGGEVFKKLCTIFSDFKACVSSIKCDSLSVDAVDASYGYMCGSGQPLFEQHAACFARVEAEKSYISCKTAATQAITEAQETKLQSSSTEAYLAEMCRAMDGYLRCSHPVILEKCGSEAWKLVSTVTRDSLGVTMPDCDMHSALI
;
A
#
# COMPACT_ATOMS: atom_id res chain seq x y z
N MET A 1 -31.85 7.29 -4.61
CA MET A 1 -32.15 6.20 -3.66
C MET A 1 -30.88 5.38 -3.44
N SER A 2 -30.37 5.43 -2.21
CA SER A 2 -29.25 4.71 -1.57
C SER A 2 -27.85 4.69 -2.22
N ALA A 3 -26.93 5.48 -1.65
CA ALA A 3 -25.54 5.71 -2.04
C ALA A 3 -24.52 4.83 -1.27
N ASN A 4 -24.86 3.57 -0.97
CA ASN A 4 -24.06 2.72 -0.07
C ASN A 4 -23.68 1.33 -0.64
N ALA A 5 -23.38 1.23 -1.94
CA ALA A 5 -23.09 -0.06 -2.57
C ALA A 5 -21.82 -0.11 -3.45
N ILE A 6 -20.97 0.92 -3.43
CA ILE A 6 -19.83 1.05 -4.37
C ILE A 6 -18.47 0.63 -3.75
N LEU A 7 -18.45 0.29 -2.45
CA LEU A 7 -17.26 -0.31 -1.81
C LEU A 7 -17.12 -1.84 -2.06
N LEU A 8 -18.07 -2.47 -2.75
CA LEU A 8 -18.15 -3.93 -2.89
C LEU A 8 -17.75 -4.48 -4.27
N SER A 9 -17.33 -3.62 -5.22
CA SER A 9 -17.02 -4.07 -6.60
C SER A 9 -15.57 -4.49 -6.85
N VAL A 10 -14.69 -4.45 -5.82
CA VAL A 10 -13.29 -4.91 -5.94
C VAL A 10 -13.11 -6.39 -5.56
N LEU A 11 -14.12 -7.05 -4.99
CA LEU A 11 -13.97 -8.38 -4.37
C LEU A 11 -14.27 -9.60 -5.27
N PHE A 12 -14.56 -9.44 -6.58
CA PHE A 12 -15.10 -10.57 -7.37
C PHE A 12 -14.33 -11.02 -8.62
N TYR A 13 -13.24 -10.39 -9.02
CA TYR A 13 -12.53 -10.78 -10.25
C TYR A 13 -11.05 -11.05 -10.00
N SER A 14 -10.76 -12.27 -9.57
CA SER A 14 -9.47 -12.96 -9.78
C SER A 14 -9.72 -14.47 -9.69
N PHE A 15 -10.44 -14.99 -10.67
CA PHE A 15 -10.50 -16.43 -10.93
C PHE A 15 -9.32 -16.81 -11.84
N ILE A 16 -8.59 -17.82 -11.37
CA ILE A 16 -7.58 -18.63 -12.07
C ILE A 16 -6.18 -17.99 -12.17
N ARG A 17 -5.26 -18.49 -11.34
CA ARG A 17 -4.08 -19.23 -11.83
C ARG A 17 -3.64 -20.29 -10.84
N VAL A 18 -3.51 -21.51 -11.39
CA VAL A 18 -2.96 -22.71 -10.79
C VAL A 18 -1.43 -22.62 -10.86
N ALA A 19 -0.77 -22.70 -9.71
CA ALA A 19 0.62 -23.13 -9.58
C ALA A 19 0.77 -23.78 -8.20
N ILE A 20 1.45 -24.92 -8.18
CA ILE A 20 1.43 -25.92 -7.11
C ILE A 20 2.10 -25.37 -5.85
N THR A 21 1.28 -24.93 -4.90
CA THR A 21 1.62 -24.66 -3.50
C THR A 21 0.35 -24.99 -2.72
N GLU A 22 0.48 -25.80 -1.67
CA GLU A 22 -0.58 -26.27 -0.76
C GLU A 22 -1.84 -25.40 -0.83
N GLU A 23 -2.88 -25.81 -1.60
CA GLU A 23 -4.07 -25.00 -1.85
C GLU A 23 -4.79 -24.79 -0.52
N ARG A 24 -4.47 -23.70 0.18
CA ARG A 24 -5.35 -23.20 1.23
C ARG A 24 -6.65 -22.80 0.54
N GLN A 25 -7.73 -23.31 1.08
CA GLN A 25 -9.05 -23.01 0.58
C GLN A 25 -9.30 -21.50 0.73
N ARG A 26 -9.78 -20.84 -0.34
CA ARG A 26 -10.19 -19.43 -0.28
C ARG A 26 -11.21 -19.21 0.83
N CYS A 27 -11.12 -18.07 1.51
CA CYS A 27 -12.03 -17.73 2.58
C CYS A 27 -13.49 -17.66 2.11
N SER A 28 -14.39 -18.16 2.96
CA SER A 28 -15.83 -17.99 2.77
C SER A 28 -16.25 -16.52 3.00
N ALA A 29 -17.42 -16.15 2.51
CA ALA A 29 -17.97 -14.81 2.75
C ALA A 29 -18.12 -14.47 4.26
N ALA A 30 -18.31 -15.48 5.11
CA ALA A 30 -18.39 -15.28 6.56
C ALA A 30 -17.00 -15.01 7.17
N GLU A 31 -15.97 -15.68 6.68
CA GLU A 31 -14.57 -15.43 7.09
C GLU A 31 -14.08 -14.08 6.59
N GLU A 32 -14.37 -13.72 5.34
CA GLU A 32 -14.02 -12.41 4.80
C GLU A 32 -14.71 -11.26 5.55
N ARG A 33 -15.94 -11.45 6.04
CA ARG A 33 -16.56 -10.46 6.93
C ARG A 33 -15.77 -10.26 8.21
N LYS A 34 -15.28 -11.34 8.83
CA LYS A 34 -14.42 -11.24 10.02
C LYS A 34 -13.10 -10.54 9.70
N VAL A 35 -12.47 -10.85 8.55
CA VAL A 35 -11.26 -10.13 8.10
C VAL A 35 -11.54 -8.63 7.98
N ASN A 36 -12.66 -8.26 7.35
CA ASN A 36 -13.04 -6.85 7.19
C ASN A 36 -13.31 -6.14 8.53
N GLU A 37 -13.90 -6.83 9.51
CA GLU A 37 -14.05 -6.33 10.87
C GLU A 37 -12.69 -6.10 11.54
N CYS A 38 -11.75 -7.04 11.39
CA CYS A 38 -10.37 -6.89 11.87
C CYS A 38 -9.62 -5.74 11.17
N LEU A 39 -9.93 -5.49 9.89
CA LEU A 39 -9.26 -4.46 9.08
C LEU A 39 -9.75 -3.04 9.41
N LYS A 40 -10.97 -2.91 9.91
CA LYS A 40 -11.63 -1.62 10.17
C LYS A 40 -10.77 -0.61 10.93
N PRO A 41 -10.06 -0.97 12.03
CA PRO A 41 -9.21 -0.02 12.75
C PRO A 41 -8.10 0.60 11.90
N MET A 42 -7.53 -0.17 10.95
CA MET A 42 -6.51 0.36 10.03
C MET A 42 -7.11 1.38 9.07
N LEU A 43 -8.30 1.09 8.53
CA LEU A 43 -9.01 2.00 7.61
C LEU A 43 -9.45 3.28 8.32
N ASP A 44 -9.99 3.17 9.53
CA ASP A 44 -10.41 4.31 10.35
C ASP A 44 -9.20 5.20 10.68
N TYR A 45 -8.04 4.60 10.98
CA TYR A 45 -6.82 5.36 11.23
C TYR A 45 -6.27 6.06 9.98
N ALA A 46 -6.29 5.40 8.82
CA ALA A 46 -5.91 6.02 7.55
C ALA A 46 -6.81 7.22 7.21
N ALA A 47 -8.12 7.09 7.41
CA ALA A 47 -9.08 8.18 7.20
C ALA A 47 -8.85 9.34 8.18
N GLN A 48 -8.56 9.05 9.45
CA GLN A 48 -8.19 10.05 10.45
C GLN A 48 -6.94 10.82 10.01
N LEU A 49 -5.88 10.11 9.61
CA LEU A 49 -4.65 10.74 9.13
C LEU A 49 -4.93 11.64 7.93
N GLN A 50 -5.72 11.18 6.96
CA GLN A 50 -6.06 11.97 5.78
C GLN A 50 -6.83 13.25 6.13
N ALA A 51 -7.74 13.18 7.11
CA ALA A 51 -8.53 14.32 7.57
C ALA A 51 -7.71 15.33 8.42
N GLU A 52 -6.82 14.84 9.28
CA GLU A 52 -6.02 15.67 10.19
C GLU A 52 -4.81 16.31 9.52
N THR A 53 -4.16 15.62 8.58
CA THR A 53 -2.82 16.01 8.13
C THR A 53 -2.74 16.89 6.89
N GLY A 54 -3.86 17.12 6.18
CA GLY A 54 -3.96 18.04 5.03
C GLY A 54 -2.64 18.28 4.29
N ALA A 55 -2.13 17.26 3.58
CA ALA A 55 -0.88 17.25 2.78
C ALA A 55 0.45 17.71 3.41
N VAL A 56 0.50 18.27 4.63
CA VAL A 56 1.67 19.04 5.13
C VAL A 56 2.24 18.53 6.47
N GLN A 57 1.52 17.71 7.25
CA GLN A 57 1.97 17.35 8.61
C GLN A 57 2.59 15.95 8.80
N PHE A 58 2.62 15.10 7.77
CA PHE A 58 3.30 13.80 7.84
C PHE A 58 4.78 13.88 8.31
N PRO A 59 5.57 14.93 7.96
CA PRO A 59 6.96 15.05 8.40
C PRO A 59 7.19 15.03 9.91
N LEU A 60 6.45 15.81 10.68
CA LEU A 60 6.80 16.06 12.09
C LEU A 60 6.27 14.97 13.02
N GLN A 61 5.37 14.11 12.54
CA GLN A 61 4.73 13.04 13.31
C GLN A 61 5.04 11.63 12.78
N GLY A 62 5.81 11.50 11.70
CA GLY A 62 5.98 10.23 10.97
C GLY A 62 6.38 9.03 11.85
N GLY A 63 7.24 9.23 12.85
CA GLY A 63 7.62 8.16 13.79
C GLY A 63 6.48 7.72 14.71
N GLU A 64 5.70 8.65 15.26
CA GLU A 64 4.56 8.32 16.13
C GLU A 64 3.37 7.76 15.34
N VAL A 65 3.14 8.30 14.14
CA VAL A 65 2.16 7.77 13.20
C VAL A 65 2.49 6.33 12.83
N PHE A 66 3.76 6.07 12.56
CA PHE A 66 4.25 4.75 12.21
C PHE A 66 4.15 3.75 13.37
N LYS A 67 4.56 4.12 14.59
CA LYS A 67 4.38 3.27 15.76
C LYS A 67 2.91 2.89 15.97
N LYS A 68 2.01 3.88 15.88
CA LYS A 68 0.58 3.63 16.02
C LYS A 68 0.07 2.69 14.93
N LEU A 69 0.51 2.88 13.67
CA LEU A 69 0.19 1.98 12.57
C LEU A 69 0.64 0.54 12.84
N CYS A 70 1.86 0.35 13.37
CA CYS A 70 2.36 -0.98 13.71
C CYS A 70 1.65 -1.63 14.89
N THR A 71 1.21 -0.86 15.88
CA THR A 71 0.31 -1.37 16.93
C THR A 71 -0.99 -1.88 16.33
N ILE A 72 -1.64 -1.10 15.45
CA ILE A 72 -2.90 -1.51 14.81
C ILE A 72 -2.67 -2.75 13.91
N PHE A 73 -1.55 -2.82 13.20
CA PHE A 73 -1.18 -4.01 12.42
C PHE A 73 -0.99 -5.25 13.30
N SER A 74 -0.34 -5.11 14.46
CA SER A 74 -0.21 -6.21 15.43
C SER A 74 -1.59 -6.70 15.91
N ASP A 75 -2.49 -5.76 16.22
CA ASP A 75 -3.87 -6.09 16.62
C ASP A 75 -4.63 -6.79 15.48
N PHE A 76 -4.44 -6.34 14.24
CA PHE A 76 -4.98 -7.00 13.05
C PHE A 76 -4.47 -8.44 12.94
N LYS A 77 -3.16 -8.67 13.05
CA LYS A 77 -2.55 -10.02 13.00
C LYS A 77 -3.09 -10.93 14.10
N ALA A 78 -3.28 -10.40 15.31
CA ALA A 78 -3.90 -11.13 16.41
C ALA A 78 -5.36 -11.49 16.09
N CYS A 79 -6.13 -10.54 15.54
CA CYS A 79 -7.53 -10.71 15.18
C CYS A 79 -7.74 -11.79 14.10
N VAL A 80 -6.88 -11.84 13.08
CA VAL A 80 -6.97 -12.82 11.99
C VAL A 80 -6.26 -14.15 12.28
N SER A 81 -5.62 -14.31 13.45
CA SER A 81 -4.77 -15.49 13.77
C SER A 81 -5.50 -16.84 13.71
N SER A 82 -6.81 -16.85 13.96
CA SER A 82 -7.66 -18.04 13.88
C SER A 82 -8.13 -18.38 12.46
N ILE A 83 -7.95 -17.46 11.50
CA ILE A 83 -8.37 -17.63 10.11
C ILE A 83 -7.31 -18.46 9.38
N LYS A 84 -7.71 -19.59 8.79
CA LYS A 84 -6.80 -20.55 8.13
C LYS A 84 -6.96 -20.60 6.60
N CYS A 85 -8.01 -20.00 6.09
CA CYS A 85 -8.28 -19.86 4.67
C CYS A 85 -7.43 -18.74 4.04
N ASP A 86 -7.39 -18.72 2.70
CA ASP A 86 -6.69 -17.67 1.95
C ASP A 86 -7.60 -16.46 1.75
N SER A 87 -7.18 -15.32 2.30
CA SER A 87 -7.82 -14.00 2.14
C SER A 87 -6.83 -13.02 1.56
N LEU A 88 -7.17 -12.47 0.39
CA LEU A 88 -6.36 -11.45 -0.28
C LEU A 88 -6.17 -10.20 0.58
N SER A 89 -7.15 -9.85 1.42
CA SER A 89 -7.04 -8.71 2.33
C SER A 89 -5.99 -8.94 3.42
N VAL A 90 -5.89 -10.18 3.94
CA VAL A 90 -4.83 -10.54 4.88
C VAL A 90 -3.47 -10.47 4.20
N ASP A 91 -3.35 -11.04 3.00
CA ASP A 91 -2.09 -11.05 2.25
C ASP A 91 -1.64 -9.64 1.86
N ALA A 92 -2.56 -8.78 1.41
CA ALA A 92 -2.26 -7.40 1.04
C ALA A 92 -1.79 -6.56 2.24
N VAL A 93 -2.42 -6.74 3.40
CA VAL A 93 -2.02 -6.05 4.63
C VAL A 93 -0.67 -6.56 5.13
N ASP A 94 -0.44 -7.88 5.10
CA ASP A 94 0.85 -8.46 5.49
C ASP A 94 1.99 -8.03 4.55
N ALA A 95 1.72 -7.96 3.24
CA ALA A 95 2.69 -7.45 2.27
C ALA A 95 3.01 -5.96 2.45
N SER A 96 2.01 -5.17 2.83
CA SER A 96 2.17 -3.72 3.04
C SER A 96 2.89 -3.38 4.34
N TYR A 97 2.62 -4.11 5.42
CA TYR A 97 3.06 -3.74 6.77
C TYR A 97 3.96 -4.76 7.45
N GLY A 98 3.99 -6.02 7.00
CA GLY A 98 4.71 -7.12 7.66
C GLY A 98 6.22 -6.90 7.73
N TYR A 99 6.85 -6.48 6.63
CA TYR A 99 8.26 -6.09 6.66
C TYR A 99 8.46 -4.81 7.48
N MET A 100 7.65 -3.79 7.21
CA MET A 100 7.80 -2.46 7.81
C MET A 100 7.67 -2.50 9.33
N CYS A 101 6.67 -3.19 9.88
CA CYS A 101 6.39 -3.38 11.30
C CYS A 101 7.06 -4.61 11.92
N GLY A 102 7.88 -5.33 11.14
CA GLY A 102 8.65 -6.48 11.56
C GLY A 102 10.14 -6.20 11.50
N SER A 103 10.87 -6.96 10.68
CA SER A 103 12.33 -6.84 10.55
C SER A 103 12.80 -5.48 9.99
N GLY A 104 11.95 -4.76 9.27
CA GLY A 104 12.23 -3.43 8.73
C GLY A 104 12.01 -2.29 9.71
N GLN A 105 11.37 -2.54 10.86
CA GLN A 105 11.02 -1.48 11.81
C GLN A 105 12.22 -0.67 12.32
N PRO A 106 13.35 -1.29 12.76
CA PRO A 106 14.50 -0.52 13.22
C PRO A 106 15.06 0.40 12.14
N LEU A 107 15.06 -0.06 10.89
CA LEU A 107 15.53 0.70 9.75
C LEU A 107 14.57 1.85 9.40
N PHE A 108 13.26 1.62 9.49
CA PHE A 108 12.27 2.69 9.35
C PHE A 108 12.45 3.75 10.44
N GLU A 109 12.55 3.35 11.72
CA GLU A 109 12.73 4.27 12.84
C GLU A 109 14.00 5.11 12.69
N GLN A 110 15.10 4.50 12.24
CA GLN A 110 16.35 5.17 11.94
C GLN A 110 16.20 6.26 10.86
N HIS A 111 15.39 6.00 9.82
CA HIS A 111 15.23 6.90 8.69
C HIS A 111 13.98 7.80 8.75
N ALA A 112 13.09 7.61 9.73
CA ALA A 112 11.80 8.30 9.84
C ALA A 112 11.94 9.83 9.80
N ALA A 113 12.90 10.38 10.56
CA ALA A 113 13.18 11.82 10.56
C ALA A 113 13.70 12.33 9.22
N CYS A 114 14.33 11.48 8.41
CA CYS A 114 14.78 11.84 7.07
C CYS A 114 13.64 11.82 6.05
N PHE A 115 12.83 10.75 6.05
CA PHE A 115 11.64 10.66 5.19
C PHE A 115 10.69 11.84 5.43
N ALA A 116 10.54 12.21 6.68
CA ALA A 116 9.84 13.42 7.07
C ALA A 116 10.33 14.67 6.34
N ARG A 117 11.64 14.91 6.34
CA ARG A 117 12.21 16.08 5.63
C ARG A 117 11.99 15.96 4.12
N VAL A 118 12.19 14.77 3.55
CA VAL A 118 11.96 14.50 2.13
C VAL A 118 10.52 14.79 1.72
N GLU A 119 9.53 14.49 2.55
CA GLU A 119 8.11 14.80 2.30
C GLU A 119 7.81 16.31 2.19
N ALA A 120 8.69 17.16 2.71
CA ALA A 120 8.62 18.61 2.56
C ALA A 120 9.46 19.16 1.38
N GLU A 121 10.27 18.32 0.72
CA GLU A 121 11.09 18.71 -0.42
C GLU A 121 10.22 18.95 -1.66
N LYS A 122 10.41 20.08 -2.33
CA LYS A 122 9.63 20.44 -3.53
C LYS A 122 9.75 19.40 -4.64
N SER A 123 10.95 18.85 -4.83
CA SER A 123 11.20 17.79 -5.82
C SER A 123 10.38 16.54 -5.50
N TYR A 124 10.34 16.13 -4.23
CA TYR A 124 9.55 14.98 -3.81
C TYR A 124 8.04 15.22 -3.91
N ILE A 125 7.57 16.40 -3.47
CA ILE A 125 6.17 16.81 -3.62
C ILE A 125 5.75 16.78 -5.09
N SER A 126 6.62 17.20 -6.02
CA SER A 126 6.32 17.14 -7.45
C SER A 126 6.12 15.71 -7.96
N CYS A 127 6.92 14.75 -7.47
CA CYS A 127 6.73 13.33 -7.78
C CYS A 127 5.39 12.81 -7.26
N LYS A 128 5.04 13.15 -6.02
CA LYS A 128 3.78 12.73 -5.38
C LYS A 128 2.56 13.31 -6.12
N THR A 129 2.62 14.58 -6.50
CA THR A 129 1.55 15.24 -7.27
C THR A 129 1.38 14.60 -8.64
N ALA A 130 2.46 14.35 -9.37
CA ALA A 130 2.39 13.68 -10.67
C ALA A 130 1.80 12.26 -10.57
N ALA A 131 2.21 11.50 -9.54
CA ALA A 131 1.65 10.18 -9.28
C ALA A 131 0.16 10.24 -8.95
N THR A 132 -0.25 11.17 -8.07
CA THR A 132 -1.65 11.37 -7.69
C THR A 132 -2.51 11.72 -8.91
N GLN A 133 -1.99 12.59 -9.78
CA GLN A 133 -2.67 12.96 -11.02
C GLN A 133 -2.81 11.74 -11.95
N ALA A 134 -1.74 10.99 -12.19
CA ALA A 134 -1.79 9.79 -13.04
C ALA A 134 -2.76 8.73 -12.50
N ILE A 135 -2.81 8.53 -11.17
CA ILE A 135 -3.79 7.63 -10.53
C ILE A 135 -5.22 8.13 -10.73
N THR A 136 -5.45 9.44 -10.61
CA THR A 136 -6.78 10.04 -10.83
C THR A 136 -7.23 9.85 -12.28
N GLU A 137 -6.33 10.10 -13.25
CA GLU A 137 -6.59 9.90 -14.67
C GLU A 137 -6.85 8.42 -15.01
N ALA A 138 -6.12 7.49 -14.37
CA ALA A 138 -6.37 6.05 -14.51
C ALA A 138 -7.77 5.67 -13.97
N GLN A 139 -8.18 6.23 -12.83
CA GLN A 139 -9.51 6.02 -12.26
C GLN A 139 -10.62 6.55 -13.17
N GLU A 140 -10.45 7.74 -13.75
CA GLU A 140 -11.38 8.30 -14.73
C GLU A 140 -11.48 7.43 -15.99
N THR A 141 -10.34 6.93 -16.47
CA THR A 141 -10.28 6.01 -17.63
C THR A 141 -11.01 4.70 -17.34
N LYS A 142 -10.92 4.16 -16.12
CA LYS A 142 -11.66 2.97 -15.69
C LYS A 142 -13.18 3.19 -15.76
N LEU A 143 -13.65 4.36 -15.33
CA LEU A 143 -15.07 4.72 -15.37
C LEU A 143 -15.60 4.81 -16.81
N GLN A 144 -14.73 5.14 -17.78
CA GLN A 144 -15.11 5.33 -19.18
C GLN A 144 -14.96 4.07 -20.03
N SER A 145 -13.93 3.25 -19.79
CA SER A 145 -13.53 2.15 -20.69
C SER A 145 -13.92 0.75 -20.22
N SER A 146 -14.38 0.59 -18.96
CA SER A 146 -14.69 -0.71 -18.32
C SER A 146 -13.53 -1.73 -18.29
N SER A 147 -12.33 -1.37 -18.77
CA SER A 147 -11.19 -2.29 -18.86
C SER A 147 -10.36 -2.25 -17.58
N THR A 148 -10.49 -3.32 -16.79
CA THR A 148 -9.67 -3.52 -15.58
C THR A 148 -8.19 -3.65 -15.91
N GLU A 149 -7.84 -4.28 -17.03
CA GLU A 149 -6.45 -4.48 -17.46
C GLU A 149 -5.78 -3.14 -17.80
N ALA A 150 -6.46 -2.29 -18.58
CA ALA A 150 -5.96 -0.96 -18.90
C ALA A 150 -5.79 -0.10 -17.63
N TYR A 151 -6.74 -0.19 -16.70
CA TYR A 151 -6.63 0.48 -15.40
C TYR A 151 -5.40 0.01 -14.61
N LEU A 152 -5.18 -1.31 -14.49
CA LEU A 152 -4.03 -1.86 -13.76
C LEU A 152 -2.70 -1.47 -14.43
N ALA A 153 -2.66 -1.43 -15.76
CA ALA A 153 -1.48 -0.96 -16.50
C ALA A 153 -1.16 0.51 -16.22
N GLU A 154 -2.17 1.39 -16.17
CA GLU A 154 -1.97 2.81 -15.83
C GLU A 154 -1.58 3.00 -14.36
N MET A 155 -2.18 2.23 -13.44
CA MET A 155 -1.76 2.24 -12.02
C MET A 155 -0.30 1.79 -11.86
N CYS A 156 0.10 0.74 -12.58
CA CYS A 156 1.48 0.28 -12.60
C CYS A 156 2.42 1.38 -13.13
N ARG A 157 2.07 2.02 -14.26
CA ARG A 157 2.84 3.13 -14.84
C ARG A 157 2.97 4.31 -13.88
N ALA A 158 1.91 4.66 -13.15
CA ALA A 158 1.94 5.73 -12.17
C ALA A 158 2.92 5.44 -11.03
N MET A 159 2.92 4.21 -10.51
CA MET A 159 3.86 3.78 -9.46
C MET A 159 5.31 3.71 -9.95
N ASP A 160 5.55 3.22 -11.17
CA ASP A 160 6.85 3.22 -11.85
C ASP A 160 7.40 4.63 -12.07
N GLY A 161 6.55 5.56 -12.52
CA GLY A 161 6.89 6.97 -12.62
C GLY A 161 7.24 7.60 -11.27
N TYR A 162 6.45 7.33 -10.24
CA TYR A 162 6.68 7.83 -8.88
C TYR A 162 8.02 7.37 -8.30
N LEU A 163 8.32 6.08 -8.41
CA LEU A 163 9.55 5.51 -7.86
C LEU A 163 10.79 6.04 -8.57
N ARG A 164 10.78 6.13 -9.92
CA ARG A 164 11.89 6.74 -10.66
C ARG A 164 12.10 8.21 -10.34
N CYS A 165 11.03 8.96 -10.11
CA CYS A 165 11.09 10.37 -9.74
C CYS A 165 11.65 10.57 -8.32
N SER A 166 11.17 9.76 -7.37
CA SER A 166 11.52 9.89 -5.95
C SER A 166 12.86 9.27 -5.57
N HIS A 167 13.34 8.25 -6.30
CA HIS A 167 14.61 7.56 -6.07
C HIS A 167 15.78 8.53 -5.87
N PRO A 168 16.13 9.42 -6.82
CA PRO A 168 17.30 10.30 -6.65
C PRO A 168 17.16 11.22 -5.43
N VAL A 169 15.94 11.66 -5.09
CA VAL A 169 15.69 12.53 -3.94
C VAL A 169 15.94 11.78 -2.63
N ILE A 170 15.40 10.57 -2.50
CA ILE A 170 15.59 9.74 -1.30
C ILE A 170 17.06 9.33 -1.16
N LEU A 171 17.70 8.94 -2.26
CA LEU A 171 19.10 8.52 -2.25
C LEU A 171 20.03 9.66 -1.83
N GLU A 172 19.85 10.87 -2.38
CA GLU A 172 20.66 12.04 -2.06
C GLU A 172 20.46 12.48 -0.60
N LYS A 173 19.21 12.47 -0.09
CA LYS A 173 18.90 13.03 1.24
C LYS A 173 19.01 12.04 2.38
N CYS A 174 18.67 10.77 2.14
CA CYS A 174 18.51 9.74 3.17
C CYS A 174 19.44 8.53 2.99
N GLY A 175 20.12 8.43 1.85
CA GLY A 175 21.09 7.36 1.57
C GLY A 175 20.47 6.08 1.01
N SER A 176 21.34 5.15 0.64
CA SER A 176 20.96 3.90 -0.04
C SER A 176 20.18 2.93 0.85
N GLU A 177 20.42 2.93 2.16
CA GLU A 177 19.67 2.08 3.10
C GLU A 177 18.21 2.53 3.22
N ALA A 178 17.95 3.84 3.21
CA ALA A 178 16.60 4.39 3.18
C ALA A 178 15.88 4.00 1.88
N TRP A 179 16.57 4.05 0.74
CA TRP A 179 16.01 3.61 -0.53
C TRP A 179 15.70 2.11 -0.54
N LYS A 180 16.60 1.28 0.00
CA LYS A 180 16.38 -0.17 0.14
C LYS A 180 15.13 -0.49 0.95
N LEU A 181 14.83 0.29 1.98
CA LEU A 181 13.59 0.16 2.74
C LEU A 181 12.36 0.43 1.85
N VAL A 182 12.34 1.58 1.16
CA VAL A 182 11.23 1.98 0.27
C VAL A 182 11.02 0.97 -0.84
N SER A 183 12.11 0.49 -1.46
CA SER A 183 12.03 -0.46 -2.56
C SER A 183 11.56 -1.83 -2.12
N THR A 184 11.94 -2.28 -0.92
CA THR A 184 11.47 -3.55 -0.34
C THR A 184 9.97 -3.50 -0.04
N VAL A 185 9.51 -2.49 0.71
CA VAL A 185 8.08 -2.34 1.05
C VAL A 185 7.24 -2.25 -0.21
N THR A 186 7.67 -1.45 -1.19
CA THR A 186 6.91 -1.25 -2.42
C THR A 186 6.86 -2.51 -3.26
N ARG A 187 7.99 -3.21 -3.44
CA ARG A 187 8.02 -4.49 -4.16
C ARG A 187 7.09 -5.51 -3.54
N ASP A 188 7.18 -5.68 -2.22
CA ASP A 188 6.41 -6.72 -1.52
C ASP A 188 4.91 -6.42 -1.60
N SER A 189 4.51 -5.14 -1.40
CA SER A 189 3.12 -4.69 -1.56
C SER A 189 2.59 -4.90 -2.97
N LEU A 190 3.35 -4.45 -3.98
CA LEU A 190 2.94 -4.54 -5.38
C LEU A 190 2.92 -5.98 -5.88
N GLY A 191 3.81 -6.84 -5.40
CA GLY A 191 3.80 -8.26 -5.74
C GLY A 191 2.51 -8.98 -5.36
N VAL A 192 1.79 -8.48 -4.34
CA VAL A 192 0.47 -9.01 -3.95
C VAL A 192 -0.66 -8.31 -4.70
N THR A 193 -0.63 -6.97 -4.80
CA THR A 193 -1.78 -6.22 -5.34
C THR A 193 -1.78 -6.07 -6.86
N MET A 194 -0.60 -6.12 -7.49
CA MET A 194 -0.35 -5.89 -8.92
C MET A 194 0.81 -6.79 -9.42
N PRO A 195 0.65 -8.13 -9.38
CA PRO A 195 1.76 -9.08 -9.63
C PRO A 195 2.36 -8.99 -11.03
N ASP A 196 1.60 -8.51 -12.03
CA ASP A 196 2.06 -8.35 -13.41
C ASP A 196 2.79 -7.01 -13.66
N CYS A 197 2.92 -6.17 -12.63
CA CYS A 197 3.63 -4.89 -12.72
C CYS A 197 5.15 -5.09 -12.56
N ASP A 198 5.89 -5.06 -13.67
CA ASP A 198 7.36 -5.07 -13.62
C ASP A 198 7.91 -3.71 -13.17
N MET A 199 8.35 -3.68 -11.92
CA MET A 199 8.91 -2.51 -11.25
C MET A 199 10.44 -2.59 -11.12
N HIS A 200 11.09 -3.60 -11.70
CA HIS A 200 12.51 -3.87 -11.47
C HIS A 200 13.38 -2.66 -11.83
N SER A 201 13.13 -2.02 -12.98
CA SER A 201 13.90 -0.87 -13.44
C SER A 201 13.78 0.38 -12.56
N ALA A 202 12.70 0.51 -11.79
CA ALA A 202 12.49 1.64 -10.88
C ALA A 202 12.99 1.39 -9.46
N LEU A 203 13.27 0.13 -9.11
CA LEU A 203 13.62 -0.29 -7.74
C LEU A 203 15.12 -0.59 -7.56
N ILE A 204 15.91 -0.52 -8.63
CA ILE A 204 17.39 -0.68 -8.64
C ILE A 204 18.05 0.69 -8.49
#